data_AF-A0A3D8RCR5-F1
#
_entry.id   AF-A0A3D8RCR5-F1
#
_cell.length_a   1.000
_cell.length_b   1.000
_cell.length_c   1.000
_cell.angle_alpha   90.00
_cell.angle_beta   90.00
_cell.angle_gamma   90.00
#
_symmetry.space_group_name_H-M   'P 1'
#
loop_
_entity.id
_entity.type
_entity.pdbx_description
1 polymer ?
#
loop_
_entity_poly.entity_id
_entity_poly.type
_entity_poly.pdbx_seq_one_letter_code
_entity_poly.pdbx_strand_id
1 'polypeptide(L)' 'MSRLVRSGRVDGAAIIGADDGSIWATSHTNSFQVRQGEGSGAVELFKHPEDVFNRGITLNGVKYMGIKGDERSIYAKKA' A
#
# COMPACT_ATOMS: atom_id res chain seq x y z
N MET A 1 -6.40 5.19 -17.31
CA MET A 1 -6.26 3.79 -16.84
C MET A 1 -4.81 3.51 -16.46
N SER A 2 -4.54 3.02 -15.24
CA SER A 2 -3.18 2.66 -14.82
C SER A 2 -2.66 1.43 -15.59
N ARG A 3 -1.38 1.43 -16.01
CA ARG A 3 -0.78 0.30 -16.73
C ARG A 3 -0.74 -0.98 -15.90
N LEU A 4 -0.76 -0.86 -14.57
CA LEU A 4 -0.66 -1.96 -13.62
C LEU A 4 -1.88 -2.87 -13.66
N VAL A 5 -3.09 -2.31 -13.54
CA VAL A 5 -4.32 -3.13 -13.52
C VAL A 5 -4.57 -3.80 -14.87
N ARG A 6 -4.20 -3.14 -15.98
CA ARG A 6 -4.32 -3.70 -17.32
C ARG A 6 -3.47 -4.96 -17.54
N SER A 7 -2.48 -5.23 -16.70
CA SER A 7 -1.67 -6.46 -16.79
C SER A 7 -2.44 -7.74 -16.43
N GLY A 8 -3.59 -7.64 -15.76
CA GLY A 8 -4.35 -8.79 -15.26
C GLY A 8 -3.72 -9.48 -14.05
N ARG A 9 -2.65 -8.92 -13.47
CA ARG A 9 -1.95 -9.47 -12.29
C ARG A 9 -2.19 -8.69 -11.00
N VAL A 10 -2.87 -7.55 -11.10
CA VAL A 10 -3.12 -6.63 -9.99
C VAL A 10 -4.56 -6.13 -10.10
N ASP A 11 -5.36 -6.34 -9.07
CA ASP A 11 -6.79 -5.97 -9.06
C ASP A 11 -7.01 -4.48 -8.71
N GLY A 12 -6.05 -3.86 -8.03
CA GLY A 12 -6.07 -2.45 -7.65
C GLY A 12 -4.66 -1.94 -7.31
N ALA A 13 -4.40 -0.68 -7.64
CA ALA A 13 -3.13 -0.01 -7.42
C ALA A 13 -3.33 1.49 -7.19
N ALA A 14 -2.50 2.07 -6.31
CA ALA A 14 -2.37 3.51 -6.15
C ALA A 14 -0.90 3.93 -6.20
N ILE A 15 -0.69 5.19 -6.56
CA ILE A 15 0.57 5.90 -6.45
C ILE A 15 0.35 6.98 -5.39
N ILE A 16 1.19 6.97 -4.37
CA ILE A 16 1.16 7.93 -3.27
C ILE A 16 2.47 8.73 -3.23
N GLY A 17 2.40 9.96 -2.72
CA GLY A 17 3.57 10.79 -2.43
C GLY A 17 4.42 10.17 -1.33
N ALA A 18 5.75 10.20 -1.51
CA ALA A 18 6.68 9.59 -0.56
C ALA A 18 6.81 10.38 0.76
N ASP A 19 6.51 11.68 0.75
CA ASP A 19 6.71 12.54 1.93
C ASP A 19 5.50 12.53 2.87
N ASP A 20 4.29 12.55 2.32
CA ASP A 20 3.04 12.76 3.06
C ASP A 20 2.00 11.64 2.88
N GLY A 21 2.21 10.73 1.92
CA GLY A 21 1.26 9.67 1.59
C GLY A 21 0.03 10.17 0.81
N SER A 22 0.09 11.39 0.25
CA SER A 22 -0.97 11.95 -0.60
C SER A 22 -1.22 11.08 -1.83
N ILE A 23 -2.48 10.91 -2.25
CA ILE A 23 -2.82 10.06 -3.39
C ILE A 23 -2.61 10.86 -4.68
N TRP A 24 -1.66 10.45 -5.52
CA TRP A 24 -1.41 11.08 -6.82
C TRP A 24 -2.20 10.39 -7.93
N ALA A 25 -2.37 9.08 -7.82
CA ALA A 25 -3.19 8.31 -8.74
C ALA A 25 -3.76 7.06 -8.05
N THR A 26 -4.98 6.66 -8.39
CA THR A 26 -5.55 5.39 -7.96
C THR A 26 -6.33 4.74 -9.10
N SER A 27 -6.25 3.42 -9.21
CA SER A 27 -7.16 2.66 -10.06
C SER A 27 -8.42 2.35 -9.27
N HIS A 28 -9.54 2.93 -9.69
CA HIS A 28 -10.85 2.69 -9.08
C HIS A 28 -11.47 1.34 -9.48
N THR A 29 -10.64 0.32 -9.76
CA THR A 29 -11.10 -1.02 -10.12
C THR A 29 -11.41 -1.82 -8.85
N ASN A 30 -12.48 -2.62 -8.89
CA ASN A 30 -12.95 -3.43 -7.76
C ASN A 30 -13.11 -2.64 -6.44
N SER A 31 -13.51 -1.37 -6.54
CA SER A 31 -13.65 -0.46 -5.39
C SER A 31 -12.36 -0.27 -4.57
N PHE A 32 -11.19 -0.47 -5.20
CA PHE A 32 -9.92 -0.20 -4.54
C PHE A 32 -9.77 1.30 -4.25
N GLN A 33 -9.57 1.62 -2.97
CA GLN A 33 -9.34 2.97 -2.49
C GLN A 33 -8.27 2.96 -1.39
N VAL A 34 -7.35 3.91 -1.43
CA VAL A 34 -6.51 4.23 -0.27
C VAL A 34 -7.31 5.19 0.60
N ARG A 35 -7.65 4.78 1.82
CA ARG A 35 -8.46 5.58 2.75
C ARG A 35 -7.61 6.63 3.46
N GLN A 36 -8.28 7.58 4.10
CA GLN A 36 -7.61 8.62 4.86
C GLN A 36 -6.68 8.01 5.92
N GLY A 37 -5.42 8.45 5.94
CA GLY A 37 -4.39 7.96 6.88
C GLY A 37 -3.69 6.66 6.48
N GLU A 38 -4.20 5.90 5.50
CA GLU A 38 -3.53 4.67 5.05
C GLU A 38 -2.24 4.99 4.27
N GLY A 39 -2.26 6.03 3.43
CA GLY A 39 -1.08 6.48 2.68
C GLY A 39 0.06 6.94 3.60
N SER A 40 -0.24 7.77 4.60
CA SER A 40 0.77 8.21 5.58
C SER A 40 1.26 7.04 6.46
N GLY A 41 0.38 6.11 6.80
CA GLY A 41 0.76 4.87 7.48
C GLY A 41 1.74 4.01 6.67
N ALA A 42 1.57 3.97 5.33
CA ALA A 42 2.50 3.32 4.42
C ALA A 42 3.84 4.06 4.33
N VAL A 43 3.84 5.39 4.24
CA VAL A 43 5.08 6.20 4.27
C VAL A 43 5.87 5.96 5.56
N GLU A 44 5.19 5.92 6.71
CA GLU A 44 5.85 5.66 7.99
C GLU A 44 6.48 4.27 8.05
N LEU A 45 5.85 3.27 7.40
CA LEU A 45 6.47 1.95 7.28
C LEU A 45 7.75 1.98 6.46
N PHE A 46 7.89 2.84 5.46
CA PHE A 46 9.15 2.96 4.72
C PHE A 46 10.27 3.65 5.51
N LYS A 47 9.96 4.41 6.57
CA LYS A 47 10.96 4.94 7.51
C LYS A 47 11.46 3.89 8.50
N HIS A 48 10.58 2.96 8.88
CA HIS A 48 10.86 1.84 9.79
C HIS A 48 10.32 0.51 9.20
N PRO A 49 10.96 -0.05 8.16
CA PRO A 49 10.44 -1.20 7.41
C PRO A 49 10.23 -2.46 8.26
N GLU A 50 11.04 -2.64 9.31
CA GLU A 50 10.95 -3.74 10.26
C GLU A 50 9.61 -3.80 11.01
N ASP A 51 8.92 -2.66 11.15
CA ASP A 51 7.64 -2.61 11.86
C ASP A 51 6.53 -3.37 11.15
N VAL A 52 6.66 -3.62 9.84
CA VAL A 52 5.62 -4.32 9.05
C VAL A 52 5.31 -5.71 9.62
N PHE A 53 6.26 -6.38 10.26
CA PHE A 53 6.06 -7.71 10.84
C PHE A 53 5.22 -7.67 12.12
N ASN A 54 5.32 -6.58 12.91
CA ASN A 54 4.60 -6.42 14.17
C ASN A 54 3.24 -5.74 13.96
N ARG A 55 3.22 -4.61 13.23
CA ARG A 55 2.01 -3.79 13.07
C ARG A 55 1.22 -4.09 11.81
N GLY A 56 1.84 -4.67 10.78
CA GLY A 56 1.23 -4.86 9.46
C GLY A 56 1.03 -3.54 8.70
N ILE A 57 0.36 -3.61 7.56
CA ILE A 57 -0.04 -2.45 6.75
C ILE A 57 -1.55 -2.51 6.49
N THR A 58 -2.24 -1.37 6.61
CA THR A 58 -3.67 -1.28 6.31
C THR A 58 -3.84 -0.55 4.98
N LEU A 59 -4.49 -1.21 4.02
CA LEU A 59 -4.84 -0.65 2.72
C LEU A 59 -6.26 -1.07 2.35
N ASN A 60 -7.05 -0.15 1.81
CA ASN A 60 -8.45 -0.39 1.44
C ASN A 60 -9.31 -0.91 2.61
N GLY A 61 -9.00 -0.47 3.84
CA GLY A 61 -9.64 -0.92 5.07
C GLY A 61 -9.30 -2.35 5.50
N VAL A 62 -8.36 -3.01 4.83
CA VAL A 62 -7.93 -4.37 5.16
C VAL A 62 -6.51 -4.32 5.72
N LYS A 63 -6.30 -5.00 6.84
CA LYS A 63 -4.98 -5.17 7.44
C LYS A 63 -4.27 -6.38 6.81
N TYR A 64 -3.04 -6.18 6.40
CA TYR A 64 -2.14 -7.19 5.84
C TYR A 64 -0.91 -7.32 6.74
N MET A 65 -0.46 -8.53 6.98
CA MET A 65 0.73 -8.79 7.81
C MET A 65 1.98 -8.88 6.94
N GLY A 66 3.06 -8.26 7.39
CA GLY A 66 4.33 -8.22 6.69
C GLY A 66 4.94 -9.61 6.47
N ILE A 67 5.43 -9.84 5.26
CA ILE A 67 6.28 -11.00 4.90
C ILE A 67 7.67 -10.54 4.43
N LYS A 68 7.83 -9.25 4.13
CA LYS A 68 9.10 -8.60 3.81
C LYS A 68 9.00 -7.11 4.15
N GLY A 69 10.03 -6.55 4.77
CA GLY A 69 10.20 -5.11 4.96
C GLY A 69 11.65 -4.71 4.74
N ASP A 70 11.91 -3.89 3.73
CA ASP A 70 13.19 -3.21 3.47
C ASP A 70 12.92 -1.76 3.04
N GLU A 71 13.98 -0.95 2.95
CA GLU A 71 13.91 0.51 2.64
C GLU A 71 13.17 0.84 1.33
N ARG A 72 13.05 -0.12 0.41
CA ARG A 72 12.46 0.07 -0.91
C ARG A 72 11.23 -0.80 -1.18
N SER A 73 11.04 -1.87 -0.41
CA SER A 73 10.05 -2.90 -0.68
C SER A 73 9.45 -3.43 0.61
N ILE A 74 8.14 -3.27 0.71
CA ILE A 74 7.32 -3.84 1.77
C ILE A 74 6.29 -4.75 1.11
N TYR A 75 6.31 -6.03 1.47
CA TYR A 75 5.33 -7.01 1.03
C TYR A 75 4.54 -7.50 2.23
N ALA A 76 3.23 -7.52 2.08
CA ALA A 76 2.32 -7.99 3.11
C ALA A 76 1.25 -8.89 2.49
N LYS A 77 0.79 -9.85 3.27
CA LYS A 77 -0.24 -10.82 2.88
C LYS A 77 -1.42 -10.71 3.84
N LYS A 78 -2.63 -10.88 3.31
CA LYS A 78 -3.84 -10.98 4.14
C LYS A 78 -3.77 -12.29 4.90
N ALA A 79 -3.82 -12.20 6.23
CA ALA A 79 -3.94 -13.38 7.10
C ALA A 79 -5.27 -14.09 6.83
#